data_AF-K2KES1-F1
#
_entry.id   AF-K2KES1-F1
#
_cell.length_a   1.000
_cell.length_b   1.000
_cell.length_c   1.000
_cell.angle_alpha   90.00
_cell.angle_beta   90.00
_cell.angle_gamma   90.00
#
_symmetry.space_group_name_H-M   'P 1'
#
loop_
_entity.id
_entity.type
_entity.pdbx_description
1 polymer ?
#
loop_
_entity_poly.entity_id
_entity_poly.type
_entity_poly.pdbx_seq_one_letter_code
_entity_poly.pdbx_strand_id
1 'polypeptide(L)'
;MKAWWQRYLDWRQRQYCRRQLARAFAQQLDSARHKEEQAWHWGRCGAIERQALARCQVLLAWPRGESLGDFLARCRPALAALAQDYRLDPSDPDGYGLGTVRHFERLLEGWQP
;
A
#
# COMPACT_ATOMS: atom_id res chain seq x y z
N MET A 1 -12.09 -22.26 26.70
CA MET A 1 -12.50 -20.82 26.75
C MET A 1 -11.46 -19.80 26.25
N LYS A 2 -10.27 -20.17 25.73
CA LYS A 2 -9.29 -19.19 25.21
C LYS A 2 -9.30 -19.04 23.67
N ALA A 3 -9.62 -20.09 22.93
CA ALA A 3 -9.49 -20.11 21.45
C ALA A 3 -10.49 -19.19 20.70
N TRP A 4 -11.73 -19.08 21.16
CA TRP A 4 -12.76 -18.22 20.56
C TRP A 4 -12.45 -16.71 20.64
N TRP A 5 -11.91 -16.24 21.78
CA TRP A 5 -11.51 -14.85 21.98
C TRP A 5 -10.32 -14.46 21.08
N GLN A 6 -9.33 -15.34 20.94
CA GLN A 6 -8.19 -15.11 20.06
C GLN A 6 -8.64 -14.95 18.60
N ARG A 7 -9.48 -15.89 18.10
CA ARG A 7 -10.02 -15.82 16.73
C ARG A 7 -10.82 -14.55 16.46
N TYR A 8 -11.52 -14.03 17.47
CA TYR A 8 -12.27 -12.78 17.35
C TYR A 8 -11.35 -11.54 17.27
N LEU A 9 -10.29 -11.50 18.08
CA LEU A 9 -9.29 -10.43 18.04
C LEU A 9 -8.55 -10.41 16.69
N ASP A 10 -8.11 -11.58 16.21
CA ASP A 10 -7.43 -11.72 14.93
C ASP A 10 -8.33 -11.24 13.77
N TRP A 11 -9.62 -11.61 13.80
CA TRP A 11 -10.59 -11.13 12.82
C TRP A 11 -10.75 -9.61 12.86
N ARG A 12 -10.84 -9.00 14.05
CA ARG A 12 -10.97 -7.54 14.19
C ARG A 12 -9.73 -6.81 13.68
N GLN A 13 -8.54 -7.26 14.05
CA GLN A 13 -7.27 -6.68 13.59
C GLN A 13 -7.17 -6.75 12.07
N ARG A 14 -7.50 -7.90 11.48
CA ARG A 14 -7.55 -8.08 10.03
C ARG A 14 -8.53 -7.11 9.37
N GLN A 15 -9.76 -6.99 9.88
CA GLN A 15 -10.75 -6.06 9.34
C GLN A 15 -10.31 -4.60 9.48
N TYR A 16 -9.66 -4.25 10.59
CA TYR A 16 -9.13 -2.90 10.77
C TYR A 16 -7.99 -2.61 9.78
N CYS A 17 -7.07 -3.56 9.57
CA CYS A 17 -5.98 -3.42 8.61
C CYS A 17 -6.48 -3.24 7.18
N ARG A 18 -7.45 -4.06 6.77
CA ARG A 18 -8.10 -3.92 5.46
C ARG A 18 -8.75 -2.56 5.26
N ARG A 19 -9.43 -2.03 6.29
CA ARG A 19 -10.05 -0.70 6.21
C ARG A 19 -9.00 0.42 6.08
N GLN A 20 -7.89 0.32 6.82
CA GLN A 20 -6.82 1.30 6.72
C GLN A 20 -6.14 1.27 5.34
N LEU A 21 -5.88 0.07 4.81
CA LEU A 21 -5.38 -0.12 3.45
C LEU A 21 -6.34 0.46 2.41
N ALA A 22 -7.64 0.15 2.50
CA ALA A 22 -8.64 0.67 1.57
C ALA A 22 -8.73 2.20 1.60
N ARG A 23 -8.66 2.80 2.79
CA ARG A 23 -8.62 4.25 2.96
C ARG A 23 -7.37 4.86 2.32
N ALA A 24 -6.20 4.28 2.58
CA ALA A 24 -4.93 4.75 2.01
C ALA A 24 -4.95 4.67 0.48
N PHE A 25 -5.47 3.58 -0.10
CA PHE A 25 -5.65 3.45 -1.54
C PHE A 25 -6.59 4.53 -2.11
N ALA A 26 -7.74 4.76 -1.49
CA ALA A 26 -8.66 5.80 -1.94
C ALA A 26 -8.02 7.19 -1.91
N GLN A 27 -7.35 7.54 -0.81
CA GLN A 27 -6.67 8.83 -0.66
C GLN A 27 -5.57 9.03 -1.71
N GLN A 28 -4.73 8.02 -1.94
CA GLN A 28 -3.67 8.10 -2.94
C GLN A 28 -4.24 8.16 -4.36
N LEU A 29 -5.32 7.43 -4.64
CA LEU A 29 -5.98 7.46 -5.95
C LEU A 29 -6.58 8.84 -6.25
N ASP A 30 -7.25 9.46 -5.27
CA ASP A 30 -7.78 10.81 -5.41
C ASP A 30 -6.66 11.84 -5.60
N SER A 31 -5.54 11.68 -4.88
CA SER A 31 -4.36 12.53 -5.06
C SER A 31 -3.75 12.38 -6.46
N ALA A 32 -3.62 11.15 -6.96
CA ALA A 32 -3.11 10.87 -8.30
C ALA A 32 -4.02 11.48 -9.38
N ARG A 33 -5.34 11.30 -9.24
CA ARG A 33 -6.35 11.89 -10.14
C ARG A 33 -6.25 13.41 -10.17
N HIS A 34 -6.17 14.04 -9.01
CA HIS A 34 -6.02 15.50 -8.91
C HIS A 34 -4.77 16.00 -9.65
N LYS A 35 -3.64 15.28 -9.52
CA LYS A 35 -2.40 15.63 -10.23
C LYS A 35 -2.51 15.37 -11.74
N GLU A 36 -3.24 14.35 -12.17
CA GLU A 36 -3.54 14.10 -13.58
C GLU A 36 -4.43 15.20 -14.19
N GLU A 37 -5.46 15.65 -13.47
CA GLU A 37 -6.33 16.76 -13.87
C GLU A 37 -5.55 18.09 -13.98
N GLN A 38 -4.52 18.25 -13.14
CA GLN A 38 -3.62 19.40 -13.14
C GLN A 38 -2.24 19.05 -13.74
N ALA A 39 -2.21 18.22 -14.79
CA ALA A 39 -0.96 17.82 -15.45
C ALA A 39 -0.13 19.00 -15.99
N TRP A 40 -0.75 20.17 -16.22
CA TRP A 40 -0.02 21.40 -16.57
C TRP A 40 0.93 21.88 -15.47
N HIS A 41 0.63 21.58 -14.20
CA HIS A 41 1.46 21.90 -13.05
C HIS A 41 2.31 20.70 -12.62
N TRP A 42 1.69 19.51 -12.55
CA TRP A 42 2.31 18.31 -12.00
C TRP A 42 2.96 17.41 -13.06
N GLY A 43 2.89 17.76 -14.35
CA GLY A 43 3.42 16.92 -15.43
C GLY A 43 2.86 15.49 -15.39
N ARG A 44 3.75 14.50 -15.35
CA ARG A 44 3.40 13.06 -15.32
C ARG A 44 3.26 12.48 -13.92
N CYS A 45 3.40 13.27 -12.87
CA CYS A 45 3.47 12.77 -11.48
C CYS A 45 2.23 11.95 -11.10
N GLY A 46 1.02 12.42 -11.43
CA GLY A 46 -0.21 11.67 -11.14
C GLY A 46 -0.27 10.30 -11.84
N ALA A 47 0.25 10.20 -13.07
CA ALA A 47 0.33 8.92 -13.78
C ALA A 47 1.34 7.96 -13.15
N ILE A 48 2.47 8.47 -12.66
CA ILE A 48 3.48 7.69 -11.95
C ILE A 48 2.93 7.18 -10.61
N GLU A 49 2.25 8.02 -9.83
CA GLU A 49 1.56 7.61 -8.60
C GLU A 49 0.52 6.53 -8.88
N ARG A 50 -0.30 6.69 -9.92
CA ARG A 50 -1.31 5.69 -10.31
C ARG A 50 -0.69 4.35 -10.71
N GLN A 51 0.44 4.38 -11.43
CA GLN A 51 1.18 3.16 -11.74
C GLN A 51 1.73 2.48 -10.48
N ALA A 52 2.29 3.25 -9.55
CA ALA A 52 2.79 2.74 -8.28
C ALA A 52 1.66 2.15 -7.42
N LEU A 53 0.49 2.81 -7.39
CA LEU A 53 -0.71 2.32 -6.72
C LEU A 53 -1.18 0.99 -7.29
N ALA A 54 -1.20 0.84 -8.61
CA ALA A 54 -1.59 -0.42 -9.24
C ALA A 54 -0.64 -1.56 -8.85
N ARG A 55 0.67 -1.31 -8.84
CA ARG A 55 1.67 -2.30 -8.36
C ARG A 55 1.46 -2.63 -6.87
N CYS A 56 1.21 -1.63 -6.03
CA CYS A 56 0.90 -1.82 -4.61
C CYS A 56 -0.39 -2.63 -4.39
N GLN A 57 -1.44 -2.42 -5.19
CA GLN A 57 -2.70 -3.18 -5.10
C GLN A 57 -2.48 -4.67 -5.36
N VAL A 58 -1.62 -5.02 -6.32
CA VAL A 58 -1.27 -6.42 -6.61
C VAL A 58 -0.53 -7.04 -5.42
N LEU A 59 0.48 -6.35 -4.88
CA LEU A 59 1.26 -6.87 -3.75
C LEU A 59 0.41 -7.00 -2.48
N LEU A 60 -0.47 -6.03 -2.23
CA LEU A 60 -1.33 -5.93 -1.05
C LEU A 60 -2.68 -6.63 -1.22
N ALA A 61 -2.85 -7.39 -2.31
CA ALA A 61 -3.97 -8.29 -2.45
C ALA A 61 -3.95 -9.27 -1.27
N TRP A 62 -5.10 -9.41 -0.62
CA TRP A 62 -5.24 -10.21 0.59
C TRP A 62 -6.25 -11.35 0.38
N PRO A 63 -5.78 -12.56 0.01
CA PRO A 63 -6.61 -13.73 -0.20
C PRO A 63 -7.48 -14.09 1.01
N ARG A 64 -8.62 -14.71 0.73
CA ARG A 64 -9.47 -15.30 1.76
C ARG A 64 -8.67 -16.42 2.45
N GLY A 65 -8.67 -16.43 3.79
CA GLY A 65 -7.94 -17.43 4.58
C GLY A 65 -6.53 -17.05 5.01
N GLU A 66 -5.85 -16.11 4.34
CA GLU A 66 -4.52 -15.66 4.79
C GLU A 66 -4.60 -14.91 6.13
N SER A 67 -3.71 -15.26 7.06
CA SER A 67 -3.61 -14.61 8.38
C SER A 67 -2.99 -13.21 8.26
N LEU A 68 -3.12 -12.37 9.30
CA LEU A 68 -2.45 -11.06 9.32
C LEU A 68 -0.92 -11.22 9.33
N GLY A 69 -0.39 -12.18 10.10
CA GLY A 69 1.04 -12.46 10.15
C GLY A 69 1.62 -12.83 8.79
N ASP A 70 0.99 -13.79 8.09
CA ASP A 70 1.44 -14.24 6.76
C ASP A 70 1.35 -13.11 5.72
N PHE A 71 0.25 -12.35 5.77
CA PHE A 71 0.06 -11.17 4.93
C PHE A 71 1.19 -10.15 5.12
N LEU A 72 1.52 -9.79 6.37
CA LEU A 72 2.58 -8.83 6.66
C LEU A 72 3.96 -9.37 6.27
N ALA A 73 4.23 -10.64 6.54
CA ALA A 73 5.50 -11.30 6.21
C ALA A 73 5.76 -11.33 4.70
N ARG A 74 4.71 -11.49 3.88
CA ARG A 74 4.79 -11.44 2.42
C ARG A 74 4.88 -10.02 1.87
N CYS A 75 4.01 -9.13 2.35
CA CYS A 75 3.84 -7.80 1.76
C CYS A 75 5.00 -6.85 2.06
N ARG A 76 5.58 -6.89 3.27
CA ARG A 76 6.68 -6.00 3.66
C ARG A 76 7.92 -6.11 2.76
N PRO A 77 8.53 -7.30 2.56
CA PRO A 77 9.69 -7.42 1.68
C PRO A 77 9.33 -7.10 0.22
N ALA A 78 8.11 -7.43 -0.22
CA ALA A 78 7.66 -7.11 -1.58
C ALA A 78 7.54 -5.60 -1.83
N LEU A 79 7.00 -4.84 -0.86
CA LEU A 79 6.96 -3.38 -0.93
C LEU A 79 8.36 -2.77 -0.85
N ALA A 80 9.26 -3.31 -0.03
CA ALA A 80 10.64 -2.84 0.05
C ALA A 80 11.40 -3.02 -1.27
N ALA A 81 11.20 -4.16 -1.94
CA ALA A 81 11.73 -4.39 -3.29
C ALA A 81 11.14 -3.40 -4.30
N LEU A 82 9.81 -3.18 -4.28
CA LEU A 82 9.15 -2.21 -5.14
C LEU A 82 9.64 -0.77 -4.90
N ALA A 83 9.89 -0.40 -3.64
CA ALA A 83 10.45 0.91 -3.30
C ALA A 83 11.89 1.05 -3.85
N GLN A 84 12.67 -0.02 -3.83
CA GLN A 84 14.00 -0.02 -4.42
C GLN A 84 13.94 0.12 -5.96
N ASP A 85 12.98 -0.52 -6.62
CA ASP A 85 12.75 -0.34 -8.07
C ASP A 85 12.49 1.13 -8.39
N TYR A 86 11.54 1.77 -7.70
CA TYR A 86 11.20 3.18 -7.93
C TYR A 86 12.35 4.13 -7.59
N ARG A 87 13.18 3.81 -6.59
CA ARG A 87 14.37 4.60 -6.26
C ARG A 87 15.37 4.66 -7.42
N LEU A 88 15.42 3.63 -8.24
CA LEU A 88 16.32 3.51 -9.39
C LEU A 88 15.63 3.85 -10.71
N ASP A 89 14.34 4.17 -10.69
CA ASP A 89 13.54 4.38 -11.89
C ASP A 89 13.77 5.80 -12.46
N PRO A 90 14.41 5.94 -13.63
CA PRO A 90 14.64 7.25 -14.23
C PRO A 90 13.34 7.94 -14.69
N SER A 91 12.23 7.19 -14.76
CA SER A 91 10.91 7.75 -15.07
C SER A 91 10.17 8.34 -13.86
N ASP A 92 10.71 8.19 -12.65
CA ASP A 92 10.21 8.79 -11.40
C ASP A 92 11.25 9.75 -10.78
N PRO A 93 11.72 10.79 -11.49
CA PRO A 93 12.82 11.65 -11.05
C PRO A 93 12.51 12.41 -9.75
N ASP A 94 11.24 12.73 -9.52
CA ASP A 94 10.76 13.47 -8.35
C ASP A 94 10.31 12.53 -7.21
N GLY A 95 10.34 11.21 -7.42
CA GLY A 95 10.06 10.19 -6.40
C GLY A 95 8.60 10.09 -5.98
N TYR A 96 7.65 10.41 -6.86
CA TYR A 96 6.21 10.29 -6.58
C TYR A 96 5.79 8.82 -6.46
N GLY A 97 6.26 7.97 -7.37
CA GLY A 97 6.04 6.53 -7.30
C GLY A 97 6.68 5.92 -6.04
N LEU A 98 7.93 6.30 -5.75
CA LEU A 98 8.62 5.93 -4.51
C LEU A 98 7.84 6.36 -3.26
N GLY A 99 7.36 7.60 -3.24
CA GLY A 99 6.59 8.18 -2.14
C GLY A 99 5.31 7.40 -1.86
N THR A 100 4.59 7.01 -2.92
CA THR A 100 3.41 6.14 -2.84
C THR A 100 3.75 4.79 -2.19
N VAL A 101 4.80 4.12 -2.64
CA VAL A 101 5.17 2.79 -2.08
C VAL A 101 5.56 2.91 -0.61
N ARG A 102 6.39 3.91 -0.26
CA ARG A 102 6.84 4.19 1.11
C ARG A 102 5.69 4.57 2.05
N HIS A 103 4.59 5.09 1.52
CA HIS A 103 3.38 5.30 2.32
C HIS A 103 2.79 3.97 2.79
N PHE A 104 2.68 2.97 1.91
CA PHE A 104 2.17 1.65 2.28
C PHE A 104 3.14 0.86 3.15
N GLU A 105 4.46 0.98 2.96
CA GLU A 105 5.45 0.38 3.86
C GLU A 105 5.24 0.88 5.29
N ARG A 106 5.21 2.20 5.50
CA ARG A 106 4.98 2.80 6.82
C ARG A 106 3.63 2.40 7.41
N LEU A 107 2.59 2.32 6.57
CA LEU A 107 1.28 1.84 7.00
C LEU A 107 1.39 0.41 7.55
N LEU A 108 2.11 -0.49 6.89
CA LEU A 108 2.28 -1.88 7.33
C LEU A 108 3.25 -2.03 8.50
N GLU A 109 4.26 -1.19 8.64
CA GLU A 109 5.19 -1.17 9.79
C GLU A 109 4.45 -0.89 11.11
N GLY A 110 3.39 -0.09 11.06
CA GLY A 110 2.53 0.20 12.23
C GLY A 110 1.70 -1.01 12.72
N TRP A 111 1.74 -2.15 12.04
CA TRP A 111 1.06 -3.37 12.46
C TRP A 111 2.02 -4.34 13.14
N GLN A 112 1.60 -4.90 14.27
CA GLN A 112 2.25 -6.06 14.85
C GLN A 112 1.33 -7.27 14.74
N PRO A 113 1.86 -8.46 14.39
CA PRO A 113 1.10 -9.71 14.45
C PRO A 113 0.69 -10.05 15.88
#